data_AF-A0A1F7J5W9-F1
#
_entry.id   AF-A0A1F7J5W9-F1
#
_cell.length_a   1.000
_cell.length_b   1.000
_cell.length_c   1.000
_cell.angle_alpha   90.00
_cell.angle_beta   90.00
_cell.angle_gamma   90.00
#
_symmetry.space_group_name_H-M   'P 1'
#
loop_
_entity.id
_entity.type
_entity.pdbx_description
1 polymer ?
#
loop_
_entity_poly.entity_id
_entity_poly.type
_entity_poly.pdbx_seq_one_letter_code
_entity_poly.pdbx_strand_id
1 'polypeptide(L)'
;MAFLPSILPTKKTIIVPTNPPTQTPIAPTASYQCPNTSNNTYQALSVNPPKTANPQAHPDINLHIRGYQIANAAKSLIELTGATDTKAPQLTTLLEGNRSPTISNTYQVYDWHWSNNSKGGLIRTWDVTMVGLSSSPGQTIKLPNSGYDIGGGQALVLFAEYNTLTLKYTREDNVVSGYTIHLDEICVDPNLLVYYQRLDNQGRNSLPALKGGETIGKAKSAEVKVAIRDSGNFMDPRSRKDWWAR
;
A
#
# COMPACT_ATOMS: atom_id res chain seq x y z
N MET A 1 -13.11 -5.96 25.10
CA MET A 1 -12.00 -6.82 24.68
C MET A 1 -10.72 -6.05 24.93
N ALA A 2 -9.83 -6.59 25.77
CA ALA A 2 -8.60 -5.90 26.17
C ALA A 2 -7.58 -5.95 25.03
N PHE A 3 -7.09 -4.78 24.64
CA PHE A 3 -6.11 -4.59 23.57
C PHE A 3 -4.69 -4.75 24.11
N LEU A 4 -3.84 -5.46 23.35
CA LEU A 4 -2.40 -5.52 23.60
C LEU A 4 -1.73 -4.19 23.18
N PRO A 5 -0.75 -3.70 23.94
CA PRO A 5 -0.06 -2.45 23.62
C PRO A 5 0.79 -2.60 22.35
N SER A 6 0.86 -1.52 21.57
CA SER A 6 1.73 -1.41 20.39
C SER A 6 3.20 -1.51 20.81
N ILE A 7 3.90 -2.53 20.29
CA ILE A 7 5.33 -2.73 20.54
C ILE A 7 6.08 -2.26 19.28
N LEU A 8 6.52 -1.01 19.28
CA LEU A 8 7.44 -0.49 18.26
C LEU A 8 8.75 -1.29 18.32
N PRO A 9 9.19 -1.94 17.23
CA PRO A 9 10.42 -2.70 17.23
C PRO A 9 11.64 -1.77 17.21
N THR A 10 12.70 -2.16 17.93
CA THR A 10 13.96 -1.41 18.01
C THR A 10 14.95 -1.86 16.93
N LYS A 11 15.55 -0.86 16.25
CA LYS A 11 16.48 -0.98 15.12
C LYS A 11 17.79 -1.69 15.53
N LYS A 12 18.12 -2.81 14.90
CA LYS A 12 19.52 -3.31 14.81
C LYS A 12 19.82 -3.67 13.36
N THR A 13 20.49 -2.75 12.67
CA THR A 13 20.88 -2.90 11.27
C THR A 13 22.10 -3.82 11.16
N ILE A 14 21.98 -4.94 10.44
CA ILE A 14 23.15 -5.68 9.93
C ILE A 14 23.24 -5.37 8.44
N ILE A 15 24.27 -4.62 8.04
CA ILE A 15 24.54 -4.26 6.65
C ILE A 15 25.41 -5.37 6.05
N VAL A 16 24.91 -6.07 5.02
CA VAL A 16 25.74 -6.91 4.15
C VAL A 16 26.13 -6.07 2.94
N PRO A 17 27.42 -5.79 2.70
CA PRO A 17 27.84 -5.02 1.52
C PRO A 17 27.58 -5.85 0.25
N THR A 18 26.84 -5.28 -0.69
CA THR A 18 26.74 -5.81 -2.05
C THR A 18 27.17 -4.73 -3.03
N ASN A 19 28.08 -5.07 -3.93
CA ASN A 19 28.59 -4.16 -4.95
C ASN A 19 27.45 -3.75 -5.89
N PRO A 20 27.37 -2.46 -6.28
CA PRO A 20 26.35 -2.00 -7.22
C PRO A 20 26.60 -2.62 -8.61
N PRO A 21 25.61 -3.26 -9.24
CA PRO A 21 25.74 -3.67 -10.63
C PRO A 21 25.81 -2.44 -11.54
N THR A 22 26.71 -2.51 -12.52
CA THR A 22 26.85 -1.52 -13.59
C THR A 22 25.53 -1.44 -14.38
N GLN A 23 24.86 -0.28 -14.36
CA GLN A 23 23.62 -0.06 -15.09
C GLN A 23 23.93 0.17 -16.58
N THR A 24 23.51 -0.75 -17.44
CA THR A 24 23.40 -0.53 -18.88
C THR A 24 22.13 0.31 -19.15
N PRO A 25 22.11 1.24 -20.13
CA PRO A 25 20.91 2.03 -20.42
C PRO A 25 19.77 1.10 -20.87
N ILE A 26 18.75 0.95 -20.03
CA ILE A 26 17.56 0.16 -20.35
C ILE A 26 16.72 0.99 -21.32
N ALA A 27 16.38 0.42 -22.49
CA ALA A 27 15.43 0.99 -23.43
C ALA A 27 14.12 1.38 -22.69
N PRO A 28 13.39 2.43 -23.11
CA PRO A 28 12.16 2.84 -22.44
C PRO A 28 11.18 1.66 -22.40
N THR A 29 10.97 1.10 -21.21
CA THR A 29 10.04 0.00 -21.01
C THR A 29 8.64 0.50 -21.37
N ALA A 30 7.99 -0.14 -22.34
CA ALA A 30 6.65 0.25 -22.77
C ALA A 30 5.70 0.26 -21.57
N SER A 31 5.02 1.38 -21.33
CA SER A 31 3.96 1.47 -20.32
C SER A 31 2.75 0.67 -20.79
N TYR A 32 2.17 -0.10 -19.87
CA TYR A 32 0.93 -0.83 -20.12
C TYR A 32 -0.23 0.16 -20.23
N GLN A 33 -1.04 0.01 -21.28
CA GLN A 33 -2.27 0.78 -21.43
C GLN A 33 -3.30 0.20 -20.48
N CYS A 34 -3.81 1.02 -19.54
CA CYS A 34 -4.76 0.51 -18.57
C CYS A 34 -6.07 0.08 -19.26
N PRO A 35 -6.68 -1.03 -18.80
CA PRO A 35 -7.93 -1.50 -19.36
C PRO A 35 -9.05 -0.51 -19.07
N ASN A 36 -9.91 -0.27 -20.07
CA ASN A 36 -11.10 0.56 -19.92
C ASN A 36 -12.33 -0.25 -19.46
N THR A 37 -12.23 -1.59 -19.47
CA THR A 37 -13.30 -2.51 -19.07
C THR A 37 -12.75 -3.61 -18.18
N SER A 38 -13.60 -4.17 -17.33
CA SER A 38 -13.29 -5.32 -16.49
C SER A 38 -14.51 -6.23 -16.35
N ASN A 39 -14.25 -7.51 -16.11
CA ASN A 39 -15.28 -8.49 -15.74
C ASN A 39 -15.32 -8.73 -14.23
N ASN A 40 -14.46 -8.06 -13.45
CA ASN A 40 -14.46 -8.16 -12.00
C ASN A 40 -15.70 -7.47 -11.41
N THR A 41 -16.21 -8.02 -10.32
CA THR A 41 -17.35 -7.45 -9.58
C THR A 41 -16.98 -7.36 -8.12
N TYR A 42 -17.40 -6.28 -7.47
CA TYR A 42 -17.00 -5.95 -6.10
C TYR A 42 -18.22 -5.78 -5.22
N GLN A 43 -18.07 -6.09 -3.93
CA GLN A 43 -19.09 -5.86 -2.91
C GLN A 43 -18.72 -4.64 -2.06
N ALA A 44 -19.68 -4.12 -1.29
CA ALA A 44 -19.43 -3.06 -0.34
C ALA A 44 -19.84 -3.48 1.07
N LEU A 45 -19.15 -2.89 2.05
CA LEU A 45 -19.51 -2.98 3.45
C LEU A 45 -19.78 -1.59 4.00
N SER A 46 -20.62 -1.51 5.03
CA SER A 46 -20.84 -0.26 5.73
C SER A 46 -19.57 0.21 6.43
N VAL A 47 -19.37 1.52 6.43
CA VAL A 47 -18.22 2.17 7.08
C VAL A 47 -18.52 2.41 8.56
N ASN A 48 -17.55 2.10 9.41
CA ASN A 48 -17.59 2.55 10.81
C ASN A 48 -17.21 4.05 10.86
N PRO A 49 -18.05 4.92 11.45
CA PRO A 49 -17.75 6.34 11.56
C PRO A 49 -16.51 6.61 12.44
N PRO A 50 -15.85 7.78 12.29
CA PRO A 50 -16.23 8.88 11.40
C PRO A 50 -15.81 8.64 9.94
N LYS A 51 -16.51 9.29 9.02
CA LYS A 51 -16.19 9.27 7.59
C LYS A 51 -15.17 10.35 7.27
N THR A 52 -14.28 10.07 6.33
CA THR A 52 -13.39 11.07 5.76
C THR A 52 -14.19 12.04 4.90
N ALA A 53 -14.10 13.33 5.19
CA ALA A 53 -14.85 14.36 4.49
C ALA A 53 -14.37 14.59 3.04
N ASN A 54 -13.05 14.59 2.81
CA ASN A 54 -12.46 14.83 1.50
C ASN A 54 -11.23 13.92 1.30
N PRO A 55 -11.42 12.67 0.86
CA PRO A 55 -10.32 11.72 0.67
C PRO A 55 -9.32 12.21 -0.39
N GLN A 56 -9.79 12.93 -1.41
CA GLN A 56 -8.96 13.49 -2.48
C GLN A 56 -7.87 14.43 -1.95
N ALA A 57 -8.20 15.27 -0.97
CA ALA A 57 -7.29 16.23 -0.37
C ALA A 57 -6.65 15.74 0.94
N HIS A 58 -6.93 14.50 1.37
CA HIS A 58 -6.50 14.02 2.68
C HIS A 58 -5.10 13.37 2.60
N PRO A 59 -4.07 13.93 3.28
CA PRO A 59 -2.67 13.49 3.15
C PRO A 59 -2.42 12.05 3.60
N ASP A 60 -3.24 11.52 4.51
CA ASP A 60 -3.12 10.12 4.91
C ASP A 60 -3.88 9.13 4.03
N ILE A 61 -4.79 9.59 3.16
CA ILE A 61 -5.64 8.70 2.36
C ILE A 61 -5.22 8.77 0.89
N ASN A 62 -4.95 9.96 0.36
CA ASN A 62 -4.34 10.13 -0.95
C ASN A 62 -2.83 10.34 -0.79
N LEU A 63 -2.04 9.32 -1.12
CA LEU A 63 -0.59 9.36 -0.95
C LEU A 63 0.08 10.46 -1.79
N HIS A 64 -0.51 10.87 -2.92
CA HIS A 64 0.07 11.93 -3.77
C HIS A 64 0.05 13.30 -3.10
N ILE A 65 -0.87 13.54 -2.15
CA ILE A 65 -0.91 14.78 -1.38
C ILE A 65 0.34 14.91 -0.48
N ARG A 66 0.76 13.80 0.17
CA ARG A 66 2.06 13.75 0.84
C ARG A 66 3.21 13.77 -0.17
N GLY A 67 3.13 12.87 -1.15
CA GLY A 67 4.22 12.56 -2.06
C GLY A 67 5.37 11.82 -1.39
N TYR A 68 6.39 11.51 -2.17
CA TYR A 68 7.56 10.75 -1.73
C TYR A 68 8.77 11.08 -2.61
N GLN A 69 9.97 10.71 -2.15
CA GLN A 69 11.21 10.83 -2.91
C GLN A 69 11.98 9.52 -2.91
N ILE A 70 12.84 9.31 -3.90
CA ILE A 70 13.79 8.19 -3.91
C ILE A 70 14.67 8.29 -2.65
N ALA A 71 14.80 7.17 -1.95
CA ALA A 71 15.70 7.01 -0.81
C ALA A 71 16.93 6.20 -1.26
N ASN A 72 18.12 6.64 -0.85
CA ASN A 72 19.35 5.89 -1.05
C ASN A 72 19.52 4.86 0.07
N ALA A 73 18.77 3.76 -0.01
CA ALA A 73 18.78 2.68 0.97
C ALA A 73 18.89 1.32 0.28
N ALA A 74 19.20 0.28 1.07
CA ALA A 74 19.32 -1.08 0.56
C ALA A 74 18.01 -1.56 -0.09
N LYS A 75 18.14 -2.09 -1.31
CA LYS A 75 17.05 -2.67 -2.13
C LYS A 75 16.86 -4.16 -1.81
N SER A 76 16.84 -4.49 -0.53
CA SER A 76 16.72 -5.86 -0.02
C SER A 76 15.75 -5.88 1.15
N LEU A 77 15.19 -7.07 1.41
CA LEU A 77 14.48 -7.29 2.67
C LEU A 77 15.45 -7.14 3.85
N ILE A 78 14.92 -6.71 4.98
CA ILE A 78 15.67 -6.50 6.22
C ILE A 78 15.05 -7.33 7.34
N GLU A 79 15.88 -7.66 8.32
CA GLU A 79 15.43 -8.29 9.56
C GLU A 79 15.18 -7.21 10.61
N LEU A 80 13.94 -7.12 11.09
CA LEU A 80 13.58 -6.32 12.26
C LEU A 80 13.30 -7.25 13.44
N THR A 81 13.50 -6.76 14.67
CA THR A 81 13.16 -7.51 15.89
C THR A 81 11.73 -7.18 16.33
N GLY A 82 11.27 -7.74 17.45
CA GLY A 82 9.95 -7.46 18.02
C GLY A 82 8.83 -8.35 17.50
N ALA A 83 7.63 -8.13 18.06
CA ALA A 83 6.45 -8.94 17.76
C ALA A 83 6.04 -8.85 16.29
N THR A 84 5.35 -9.87 15.81
CA THR A 84 4.72 -9.94 14.48
C THR A 84 3.22 -10.13 14.66
N ASP A 85 2.41 -9.55 13.77
CA ASP A 85 1.02 -9.93 13.66
C ASP A 85 0.84 -10.99 12.58
N THR A 86 0.38 -12.18 13.00
CA THR A 86 0.06 -13.28 12.11
C THR A 86 -1.07 -12.99 11.12
N LYS A 87 -1.83 -11.91 11.30
CA LYS A 87 -2.91 -11.50 10.40
C LYS A 87 -2.53 -10.33 9.48
N ALA A 88 -1.33 -9.76 9.63
CA ALA A 88 -0.85 -8.66 8.79
C ALA A 88 -0.92 -8.99 7.29
N PRO A 89 -1.18 -7.99 6.43
CA PRO A 89 -1.19 -8.19 4.99
C PRO A 89 0.18 -8.63 4.46
N GLN A 90 0.18 -9.62 3.57
CA GLN A 90 1.40 -10.24 3.03
C GLN A 90 1.64 -9.81 1.58
N LEU A 91 2.74 -9.09 1.34
CA LEU A 91 3.11 -8.56 0.02
C LEU A 91 3.51 -9.64 -0.99
N THR A 92 3.82 -10.85 -0.50
CA THR A 92 4.06 -12.06 -1.29
C THR A 92 2.87 -12.46 -2.16
N THR A 93 1.67 -11.94 -1.91
CA THR A 93 0.48 -12.22 -2.72
C THR A 93 0.01 -11.03 -3.53
N LEU A 94 0.73 -9.89 -3.50
CA LEU A 94 0.35 -8.66 -4.20
C LEU A 94 0.45 -8.80 -5.72
N LEU A 95 1.56 -9.36 -6.20
CA LEU A 95 1.82 -9.54 -7.64
C LEU A 95 1.54 -10.99 -8.03
N GLU A 96 0.57 -11.20 -8.92
CA GLU A 96 0.18 -12.54 -9.35
C GLU A 96 1.38 -13.29 -9.93
N GLY A 97 1.59 -14.52 -9.46
CA GLY A 97 2.67 -15.40 -9.91
C GLY A 97 4.07 -15.02 -9.37
N ASN A 98 4.23 -13.91 -8.65
CA ASN A 98 5.52 -13.48 -8.12
C ASN A 98 5.45 -13.30 -6.59
N ARG A 99 5.87 -14.34 -5.85
CA ARG A 99 5.84 -14.35 -4.39
C ARG A 99 6.98 -13.59 -3.71
N SER A 100 8.04 -13.26 -4.45
CA SER A 100 9.19 -12.53 -3.89
C SER A 100 9.73 -11.56 -4.93
N PRO A 101 8.94 -10.54 -5.31
CA PRO A 101 9.39 -9.53 -6.25
C PRO A 101 10.64 -8.83 -5.73
N THR A 102 11.61 -8.65 -6.62
CA THR A 102 12.80 -7.84 -6.34
C THR A 102 12.38 -6.41 -6.03
N ILE A 103 12.99 -5.82 -5.01
CA ILE A 103 12.83 -4.39 -4.73
C ILE A 103 13.66 -3.62 -5.77
N SER A 104 13.01 -2.97 -6.72
CA SER A 104 13.65 -2.18 -7.78
C SER A 104 14.15 -0.84 -7.26
N ASN A 105 13.41 -0.22 -6.34
CA ASN A 105 13.75 1.07 -5.72
C ASN A 105 13.21 1.18 -4.29
N THR A 106 13.78 2.14 -3.54
CA THR A 106 13.35 2.50 -2.20
C THR A 106 12.98 3.97 -2.15
N TYR A 107 11.99 4.32 -1.34
CA TYR A 107 11.45 5.67 -1.24
C TYR A 107 11.21 6.08 0.21
N GLN A 108 11.17 7.39 0.44
CA GLN A 108 10.73 8.02 1.67
C GLN A 108 9.53 8.92 1.39
N VAL A 109 8.44 8.67 2.09
CA VAL A 109 7.22 9.50 2.11
C VAL A 109 7.46 10.75 2.94
N TYR A 110 6.87 11.87 2.52
CA TYR A 110 6.88 13.10 3.29
C TYR A 110 5.94 13.04 4.49
N ASP A 111 6.37 13.68 5.57
CA ASP A 111 5.53 13.95 6.73
C ASP A 111 4.50 15.06 6.41
N TRP A 112 3.60 15.32 7.37
CA TRP A 112 2.57 16.34 7.25
C TRP A 112 2.53 17.23 8.49
N HIS A 113 2.58 18.53 8.27
CA HIS A 113 2.41 19.52 9.31
C HIS A 113 0.92 19.84 9.45
N TRP A 114 0.28 19.20 10.44
CA TRP A 114 -1.17 19.34 10.67
C TRP A 114 -1.59 20.75 11.12
N SER A 115 -0.71 21.49 11.80
CA SER A 115 -1.02 22.83 12.32
C SER A 115 -1.32 23.85 11.21
N ASN A 116 -0.72 23.68 10.03
CA ASN A 116 -0.92 24.56 8.88
C ASN A 116 -1.33 23.80 7.60
N ASN A 117 -1.70 22.53 7.75
CA ASN A 117 -2.09 21.63 6.67
C ASN A 117 -1.14 21.65 5.47
N SER A 118 0.15 21.44 5.71
CA SER A 118 1.19 21.49 4.67
C SER A 118 2.15 20.31 4.70
N LYS A 119 2.83 20.09 3.57
CA LYS A 119 3.86 19.05 3.43
C LYS A 119 5.05 19.35 4.36
N GLY A 120 5.44 18.36 5.16
CA GLY A 120 6.62 18.43 6.01
C GLY A 120 7.87 17.84 5.37
N GLY A 121 8.90 17.62 6.19
CA GLY A 121 10.12 16.92 5.78
C GLY A 121 9.89 15.42 5.51
N LEU A 122 10.89 14.72 4.98
CA LEU A 122 10.83 13.27 4.80
C LEU A 122 10.71 12.56 6.16
N ILE A 123 9.86 11.52 6.24
CA ILE A 123 9.76 10.68 7.44
C ILE A 123 11.07 9.91 7.62
N ARG A 124 11.71 10.07 8.79
CA ARG A 124 13.03 9.48 9.11
C ARG A 124 12.99 8.39 10.18
N THR A 125 11.82 8.06 10.72
CA THR A 125 11.65 6.93 11.66
C THR A 125 12.16 5.63 11.04
N TRP A 126 12.03 5.49 9.71
CA TRP A 126 12.57 4.40 8.92
C TRP A 126 13.48 4.92 7.81
N ASP A 127 14.49 4.14 7.44
CA ASP A 127 15.36 4.46 6.30
C ASP A 127 14.58 4.40 4.97
N VAL A 128 13.49 3.62 4.95
CA VAL A 128 12.56 3.44 3.83
C VAL A 128 11.14 3.42 4.38
N THR A 129 10.20 4.12 3.74
CA THR A 129 8.76 4.07 4.08
C THR A 129 7.89 3.59 2.92
N MET A 130 8.51 3.26 1.78
CA MET A 130 7.86 2.80 0.57
C MET A 130 8.86 2.10 -0.34
N VAL A 131 8.45 1.02 -0.99
CA VAL A 131 9.30 0.25 -1.92
C VAL A 131 8.68 0.20 -3.31
N GLY A 132 9.53 0.22 -4.33
CA GLY A 132 9.17 -0.18 -5.68
C GLY A 132 9.42 -1.67 -5.85
N LEU A 133 8.40 -2.42 -6.23
CA LEU A 133 8.46 -3.84 -6.51
C LEU A 133 8.54 -4.05 -8.01
N SER A 134 9.55 -4.80 -8.45
CA SER A 134 9.69 -5.16 -9.86
C SER A 134 8.48 -5.97 -10.32
N SER A 135 7.90 -5.53 -11.42
CA SER A 135 6.70 -6.12 -12.03
C SER A 135 6.85 -6.15 -13.55
N SER A 136 6.01 -6.93 -14.21
CA SER A 136 5.85 -6.85 -15.67
C SER A 136 4.69 -5.89 -16.00
N PRO A 137 4.79 -5.02 -17.01
CA PRO A 137 3.64 -4.22 -17.46
C PRO A 137 2.44 -5.13 -17.77
N GLY A 138 1.27 -4.82 -17.20
CA GLY A 138 0.05 -5.63 -17.33
C GLY A 138 -0.06 -6.81 -16.35
N GLN A 139 0.93 -7.03 -15.47
CA GLN A 139 0.86 -8.07 -14.43
C GLN A 139 -0.32 -7.80 -13.50
N THR A 140 -1.08 -8.86 -13.16
CA THR A 140 -2.21 -8.72 -12.23
C THR A 140 -1.74 -8.34 -10.83
N ILE A 141 -2.42 -7.35 -10.26
CA ILE A 141 -2.25 -6.91 -8.87
C ILE A 141 -3.48 -7.38 -8.09
N LYS A 142 -3.22 -8.02 -6.96
CA LYS A 142 -4.23 -8.57 -6.05
C LYS A 142 -4.19 -7.87 -4.70
N LEU A 143 -5.31 -7.87 -3.97
CA LEU A 143 -5.30 -7.50 -2.56
C LEU A 143 -4.32 -8.42 -1.81
N PRO A 144 -3.32 -7.87 -1.10
CA PRO A 144 -2.46 -8.67 -0.24
C PRO A 144 -3.28 -9.48 0.77
N ASN A 145 -3.02 -10.78 0.83
CA ASN A 145 -3.72 -11.68 1.73
C ASN A 145 -3.43 -11.31 3.17
N SER A 146 -4.48 -11.35 3.97
CA SER A 146 -4.46 -11.04 5.39
C SER A 146 -5.20 -12.13 6.16
N GLY A 147 -4.99 -12.21 7.46
CA GLY A 147 -5.78 -13.08 8.34
C GLY A 147 -7.01 -12.38 8.94
N TYR A 148 -7.24 -11.12 8.58
CA TYR A 148 -8.38 -10.33 9.03
C TYR A 148 -9.66 -10.69 8.26
N ASP A 149 -10.79 -10.62 8.97
CA ASP A 149 -12.14 -10.57 8.40
C ASP A 149 -12.82 -9.34 8.99
N ILE A 150 -13.23 -8.43 8.12
CA ILE A 150 -13.90 -7.17 8.47
C ILE A 150 -15.42 -7.27 8.30
N GLY A 151 -15.98 -8.47 8.27
CA GLY A 151 -17.42 -8.74 8.14
C GLY A 151 -17.87 -8.93 6.69
N GLY A 152 -17.08 -9.66 5.89
CA GLY A 152 -17.39 -9.95 4.48
C GLY A 152 -16.24 -9.72 3.50
N GLY A 153 -15.05 -9.40 4.02
CA GLY A 153 -13.84 -9.12 3.25
C GLY A 153 -12.65 -8.95 4.19
N GLN A 154 -11.50 -8.58 3.66
CA GLN A 154 -10.28 -8.32 4.44
C GLN A 154 -9.93 -6.83 4.49
N ALA A 155 -10.29 -6.06 3.47
CA ALA A 155 -9.98 -4.63 3.40
C ALA A 155 -11.08 -3.80 2.75
N LEU A 156 -11.19 -2.53 3.18
CA LEU A 156 -11.94 -1.48 2.50
C LEU A 156 -11.04 -0.70 1.53
N VAL A 157 -11.62 -0.22 0.44
CA VAL A 157 -11.00 0.78 -0.44
C VAL A 157 -11.34 2.18 0.06
N LEU A 158 -10.38 2.84 0.72
CA LEU A 158 -10.56 4.22 1.20
C LEU A 158 -10.35 5.25 0.10
N PHE A 159 -9.50 4.93 -0.88
CA PHE A 159 -9.20 5.79 -2.02
C PHE A 159 -8.94 5.00 -3.28
N ALA A 160 -9.47 5.48 -4.40
CA ALA A 160 -9.15 4.97 -5.72
C ALA A 160 -9.15 6.12 -6.74
N GLU A 161 -8.05 6.20 -7.48
CA GLU A 161 -7.95 6.96 -8.74
C GLU A 161 -7.38 6.05 -9.82
N TYR A 162 -7.19 6.58 -11.03
CA TYR A 162 -6.71 5.79 -12.16
C TYR A 162 -5.41 5.02 -11.88
N ASN A 163 -4.49 5.61 -11.11
CA ASN A 163 -3.15 5.06 -10.86
C ASN A 163 -2.79 4.80 -9.39
N THR A 164 -3.72 4.99 -8.45
CA THR A 164 -3.45 4.80 -7.02
C THR A 164 -4.64 4.20 -6.27
N LEU A 165 -4.32 3.40 -5.25
CA LEU A 165 -5.28 2.82 -4.31
C LEU A 165 -4.80 2.99 -2.87
N THR A 166 -5.77 3.17 -1.97
CA THR A 166 -5.55 3.06 -0.52
C THR A 166 -6.50 2.02 0.07
N LEU A 167 -5.92 1.00 0.70
CA LEU A 167 -6.58 -0.21 1.18
C LEU A 167 -6.45 -0.28 2.69
N LYS A 168 -7.55 -0.51 3.42
CA LYS A 168 -7.60 -0.50 4.88
C LYS A 168 -8.11 -1.82 5.43
N TYR A 169 -7.35 -2.48 6.29
CA TYR A 169 -7.69 -3.80 6.86
C TYR A 169 -8.59 -3.73 8.11
N THR A 170 -9.40 -2.67 8.20
CA THR A 170 -10.42 -2.46 9.22
C THR A 170 -11.64 -1.77 8.59
N ARG A 171 -12.70 -1.49 9.36
CA ARG A 171 -13.97 -0.94 8.84
C ARG A 171 -14.06 0.59 8.91
N GLU A 172 -13.11 1.24 9.56
CA GLU A 172 -13.09 2.69 9.72
C GLU A 172 -12.62 3.39 8.43
N ASP A 173 -13.24 4.51 8.11
CA ASP A 173 -12.83 5.36 6.98
C ASP A 173 -11.78 6.39 7.40
N ASN A 174 -10.68 5.86 7.95
CA ASN A 174 -9.47 6.59 8.32
C ASN A 174 -8.30 5.61 8.47
N VAL A 175 -7.10 6.14 8.71
CA VAL A 175 -5.89 5.31 8.86
C VAL A 175 -5.46 5.08 10.32
N VAL A 176 -6.23 5.56 11.31
CA VAL A 176 -5.78 5.71 12.71
C VAL A 176 -5.41 4.38 13.37
N SER A 177 -6.13 3.29 13.10
CA SER A 177 -5.89 2.00 13.73
C SER A 177 -5.87 0.85 12.73
N GLY A 178 -4.92 -0.07 12.86
CA GLY A 178 -4.77 -1.21 11.95
C GLY A 178 -4.09 -0.89 10.62
N TYR A 179 -3.86 -1.91 9.79
CA TYR A 179 -3.01 -1.79 8.61
C TYR A 179 -3.66 -1.03 7.46
N THR A 180 -2.86 -0.20 6.79
CA THR A 180 -3.24 0.47 5.54
C THR A 180 -2.16 0.22 4.50
N ILE A 181 -2.54 -0.04 3.25
CA ILE A 181 -1.62 -0.14 2.12
C ILE A 181 -1.94 0.97 1.14
N HIS A 182 -0.91 1.70 0.71
CA HIS A 182 -0.98 2.60 -0.42
C HIS A 182 -0.28 1.96 -1.61
N LEU A 183 -0.94 1.99 -2.77
CA LEU A 183 -0.39 1.56 -4.05
C LEU A 183 -0.31 2.74 -5.01
N ASP A 184 0.75 2.79 -5.80
CA ASP A 184 0.96 3.82 -6.82
C ASP A 184 1.62 3.21 -8.07
N GLU A 185 1.53 3.92 -9.19
CA GLU A 185 1.96 3.47 -10.53
C GLU A 185 1.29 2.17 -10.98
N ILE A 186 0.00 2.04 -10.66
CA ILE A 186 -0.84 0.93 -11.10
C ILE A 186 -1.85 1.38 -12.14
N CYS A 187 -2.56 0.42 -12.72
CA CYS A 187 -3.82 0.62 -13.42
C CYS A 187 -4.90 0.04 -12.52
N VAL A 188 -5.67 0.89 -11.83
CA VAL A 188 -6.77 0.41 -10.99
C VAL A 188 -7.82 -0.28 -11.85
N ASP A 189 -8.39 -1.38 -11.34
CA ASP A 189 -9.48 -2.05 -12.04
C ASP A 189 -10.63 -1.06 -12.31
N PRO A 190 -11.07 -0.89 -13.58
CA PRO A 190 -12.05 0.13 -13.93
C PRO A 190 -13.40 -0.07 -13.24
N ASN A 191 -13.83 -1.31 -12.95
CA ASN A 191 -15.07 -1.55 -12.22
C ASN A 191 -14.90 -1.20 -10.73
N LEU A 192 -13.73 -1.44 -10.15
CA LEU A 192 -13.43 -1.04 -8.77
C LEU A 192 -13.43 0.48 -8.62
N LEU A 193 -12.77 1.18 -9.55
CA LEU A 193 -12.68 2.64 -9.57
C LEU A 193 -14.08 3.28 -9.68
N VAL A 194 -14.88 2.85 -10.65
CA VAL A 194 -16.25 3.36 -10.83
C VAL A 194 -17.11 3.08 -9.59
N TYR A 195 -16.96 1.89 -8.98
CA TYR A 195 -17.74 1.55 -7.80
C TYR A 195 -17.34 2.38 -6.57
N TYR A 196 -16.03 2.58 -6.36
CA TYR A 196 -15.53 3.49 -5.33
C TYR A 196 -16.09 4.90 -5.51
N GLN A 197 -15.95 5.48 -6.71
CA GLN A 197 -16.41 6.84 -7.01
C GLN A 197 -17.92 7.00 -6.79
N ARG A 198 -18.72 6.00 -7.18
CA ARG A 198 -20.16 5.99 -6.91
C ARG A 198 -20.47 6.07 -5.42
N LEU A 199 -19.81 5.24 -4.61
CA LEU A 199 -20.04 5.19 -3.16
C LEU A 199 -19.52 6.43 -2.44
N ASP A 200 -18.41 6.99 -2.92
CA ASP A 200 -17.86 8.25 -2.44
C ASP A 200 -18.85 9.41 -2.65
N ASN A 201 -19.37 9.55 -3.87
CA ASN A 201 -20.39 10.53 -4.23
C ASN A 201 -21.72 10.34 -3.48
N GLN A 202 -22.00 9.14 -2.98
CA GLN A 202 -23.16 8.82 -2.13
C GLN A 202 -22.90 9.06 -0.63
N GLY A 203 -21.80 9.73 -0.28
CA GLY A 203 -21.48 10.13 1.08
C GLY A 203 -20.86 9.02 1.93
N ARG A 204 -20.19 8.03 1.30
CA ARG A 204 -19.29 7.07 1.95
C ARG A 204 -19.91 6.27 3.12
N ASN A 205 -21.23 6.06 3.09
CA ASN A 205 -21.91 5.19 4.08
C ASN A 205 -21.44 3.73 3.97
N SER A 206 -20.98 3.35 2.78
CA SER A 206 -20.37 2.07 2.49
C SER A 206 -19.22 2.31 1.51
N LEU A 207 -18.22 1.44 1.53
CA LEU A 207 -17.08 1.48 0.61
C LEU A 207 -16.84 0.09 0.03
N PRO A 208 -16.17 -0.03 -1.13
CA PRO A 208 -15.83 -1.33 -1.68
C PRO A 208 -15.04 -2.15 -0.66
N ALA A 209 -15.44 -3.39 -0.46
CA ALA A 209 -14.79 -4.36 0.41
C ALA A 209 -14.23 -5.49 -0.44
N LEU A 210 -12.98 -5.85 -0.16
CA LEU A 210 -12.20 -6.76 -0.98
C LEU A 210 -11.84 -8.01 -0.20
N LYS A 211 -11.85 -9.17 -0.86
CA LYS A 211 -11.35 -10.44 -0.32
C LYS A 211 -9.85 -10.58 -0.60
N GLY A 212 -9.17 -11.35 0.25
CA GLY A 212 -7.76 -11.70 0.02
C GLY A 212 -7.57 -12.33 -1.36
N GLY A 213 -6.60 -11.82 -2.12
CA GLY A 213 -6.28 -12.34 -3.44
C GLY A 213 -7.21 -11.88 -4.57
N GLU A 214 -8.20 -11.03 -4.27
CA GLU A 214 -9.07 -10.43 -5.28
C GLU A 214 -8.28 -9.48 -6.18
N THR A 215 -8.57 -9.49 -7.49
CA THR A 215 -7.89 -8.60 -8.44
C THR A 215 -8.33 -7.16 -8.21
N ILE A 216 -7.36 -6.26 -8.04
CA ILE A 216 -7.60 -4.83 -7.80
C ILE A 216 -7.06 -3.94 -8.92
N GLY A 217 -6.29 -4.50 -9.85
CA GLY A 217 -5.72 -3.77 -10.95
C GLY A 217 -4.62 -4.51 -11.68
N LYS A 218 -3.85 -3.77 -12.48
CA LYS A 218 -2.68 -4.23 -13.24
C LYS A 218 -1.47 -3.35 -12.97
N ALA A 219 -0.26 -3.89 -13.10
CA ALA A 219 0.96 -3.08 -13.07
C ALA A 219 1.01 -2.18 -14.32
N LYS A 220 1.20 -0.89 -14.14
CA LYS A 220 1.28 0.07 -15.25
C LYS A 220 2.63 0.03 -15.96
N SER A 221 3.68 -0.32 -15.23
CA SER A 221 5.06 -0.27 -15.70
C SER A 221 5.87 -1.45 -15.17
N ALA A 222 7.20 -1.35 -15.20
CA ALA A 222 8.11 -2.33 -14.61
C ALA A 222 8.18 -2.28 -13.08
N GLU A 223 7.47 -1.32 -12.45
CA GLU A 223 7.49 -1.10 -11.01
C GLU A 223 6.08 -0.84 -10.48
N VAL A 224 5.71 -1.53 -9.40
CA VAL A 224 4.54 -1.23 -8.56
C VAL A 224 5.04 -0.69 -7.23
N LYS A 225 4.55 0.47 -6.86
CA LYS A 225 4.98 1.18 -5.66
C LYS A 225 4.06 0.88 -4.49
N VAL A 226 4.62 0.49 -3.34
CA VAL A 226 3.84 0.12 -2.16
C VAL A 226 4.38 0.74 -0.87
N ALA A 227 3.49 1.36 -0.09
CA ALA A 227 3.75 1.83 1.27
C ALA A 227 2.78 1.15 2.24
N ILE A 228 3.24 0.86 3.45
CA ILE A 228 2.42 0.25 4.51
C ILE A 228 2.36 1.21 5.69
N ARG A 229 1.17 1.33 6.28
CA ARG A 229 0.99 1.90 7.61
C ARG A 229 0.51 0.88 8.61
N ASP A 230 0.96 1.03 9.85
CA ASP A 230 0.35 0.43 11.03
C ASP A 230 -0.15 1.54 11.94
N SER A 231 -1.47 1.58 12.15
CA SER A 231 -2.11 2.47 13.10
C SER A 231 -1.66 3.93 12.95
N GLY A 232 -1.81 4.43 11.71
CA GLY A 232 -1.45 5.78 11.30
C GLY A 232 0.02 6.00 10.94
N ASN A 233 0.95 5.15 11.36
CA ASN A 233 2.37 5.37 11.11
C ASN A 233 2.85 4.62 9.88
N PHE A 234 3.62 5.28 9.01
CA PHE A 234 4.34 4.57 7.94
C PHE A 234 5.38 3.61 8.54
N MET A 235 5.48 2.44 7.93
CA MET A 235 6.39 1.35 8.32
C MET A 235 7.46 1.14 7.25
N ASP A 236 8.53 0.41 7.58
CA ASP A 236 9.48 -0.07 6.58
C ASP A 236 8.92 -1.31 5.86
N PRO A 237 8.53 -1.22 4.58
CA PRO A 237 7.93 -2.36 3.86
C PRO A 237 8.94 -3.47 3.57
N ARG A 238 10.23 -3.29 3.89
CA ARG A 238 11.28 -4.31 3.70
C ARG A 238 11.32 -5.32 4.84
N SER A 239 10.60 -5.12 5.95
CA SER A 239 10.63 -6.03 7.09
C SER A 239 10.16 -7.43 6.71
N ARG A 240 11.10 -8.38 6.62
CA ARG A 240 10.83 -9.75 6.14
C ARG A 240 9.76 -10.44 6.99
N LYS A 241 9.91 -10.38 8.31
CA LYS A 241 9.04 -11.09 9.25
C LYS A 241 7.59 -10.60 9.24
N ASP A 242 7.37 -9.33 8.88
CA ASP A 242 6.05 -8.69 8.99
C ASP A 242 5.26 -8.83 7.69
N TRP A 243 5.90 -8.63 6.54
CA TRP A 243 5.19 -8.50 5.26
C TRP A 243 5.49 -9.60 4.23
N TRP A 244 6.50 -10.44 4.50
CA TRP A 244 7.06 -11.37 3.51
C TRP A 244 7.16 -12.82 3.99
N ALA A 245 6.48 -13.17 5.09
CA ALA A 245 6.72 -14.42 5.79
C ALA A 245 5.94 -15.63 5.22
N ARG A 246 5.08 -15.45 4.21
CA ARG A 246 4.07 -16.45 3.79
C ARG A 246 3.83 -16.49 2.30
#